data_AF-A0A7X8UTQ8-F1
#
_entry.id   AF-A0A7X8UTQ8-F1
#
_cell.length_a   1.000
_cell.length_b   1.000
_cell.length_c   1.000
_cell.angle_alpha   90.00
_cell.angle_beta   90.00
_cell.angle_gamma   90.00
#
_symmetry.space_group_name_H-M   'P 1'
#
loop_
_entity.id
_entity.type
_entity.pdbx_description
1 polymer ?
#
loop_
_entity_poly.entity_id
_entity_poly.type
_entity_poly.pdbx_seq_one_letter_code
_entity_poly.pdbx_strand_id
1 'polypeptide(L)' 'MSDQKWYQGSLRFSCTQCGNCCTGAPGYVWVSREEIRRIAEFLKKDEEWLGKDHLRRVGFKYSL' A
#
# COMPACT_ATOMS: atom_id res chain seq x y z
N MET A 1 -1.31 -2.16 -27.71
CA MET A 1 -1.78 -3.17 -26.75
C MET A 1 -2.78 -2.49 -25.84
N SER A 2 -3.93 -3.12 -25.57
CA SER A 2 -5.08 -2.44 -24.96
C SER A 2 -4.72 -1.82 -23.61
N ASP A 3 -4.69 -0.49 -23.56
CA ASP A 3 -4.53 0.35 -22.36
C ASP A 3 -5.79 0.36 -21.47
N GLN A 4 -6.81 -0.43 -21.83
CA GLN A 4 -8.05 -0.46 -21.08
C GLN A 4 -7.90 -1.31 -19.82
N LYS A 5 -7.98 -0.62 -18.67
CA LYS A 5 -8.08 -1.23 -17.35
C LYS A 5 -9.26 -2.21 -17.32
N TRP A 6 -9.04 -3.40 -16.78
CA TRP A 6 -10.02 -4.50 -16.74
C TRP A 6 -11.37 -4.13 -16.07
N TYR A 7 -11.41 -3.06 -15.29
CA TYR A 7 -12.59 -2.53 -14.60
C TYR A 7 -13.33 -1.41 -15.36
N GLN A 8 -12.93 -1.04 -16.58
CA GLN A 8 -13.53 0.07 -17.33
C GLN A 8 -15.01 -0.13 -17.68
N GLY A 9 -15.47 -1.37 -17.83
CA GLY A 9 -16.87 -1.70 -18.18
C GLY A 9 -17.84 -1.74 -16.99
N SER A 10 -17.46 -1.16 -15.84
CA SER A 10 -18.05 -1.34 -14.52
C SER A 10 -17.82 -2.74 -13.92
N LEU A 11 -17.68 -2.76 -12.60
CA LEU A 11 -17.66 -3.99 -11.82
C LEU A 11 -19.11 -4.41 -11.56
N ARG A 12 -19.46 -5.67 -11.82
CA ARG A 12 -20.79 -6.23 -11.48
C ARG A 12 -21.00 -6.41 -9.97
N PHE A 13 -20.17 -5.79 -9.14
CA PHE A 13 -20.26 -5.83 -7.69
C PHE A 13 -20.16 -4.41 -7.13
N SER A 14 -20.89 -4.16 -6.05
CA SER A 14 -20.77 -2.96 -5.23
C SER A 14 -20.13 -3.33 -3.89
N CYS A 15 -19.29 -2.46 -3.33
CA CYS A 15 -18.73 -2.66 -2.00
C CYS A 15 -19.86 -2.62 -0.97
N THR A 16 -20.05 -3.70 -0.22
CA THR A 16 -21.03 -3.77 0.89
C THR A 16 -20.44 -3.28 2.22
N GLN A 17 -19.22 -2.74 2.20
CA GLN A 17 -18.48 -2.32 3.39
C GLN A 17 -18.24 -3.44 4.42
N CYS A 18 -18.23 -4.70 3.99
CA CYS A 18 -18.03 -5.85 4.88
C CYS A 18 -16.57 -6.10 5.30
N GLY A 19 -15.60 -5.47 4.65
CA GLY A 19 -14.17 -5.70 4.90
C GLY A 19 -13.58 -6.97 4.26
N ASN A 20 -14.40 -7.94 3.84
CA ASN A 20 -13.94 -9.25 3.36
C ASN A 20 -12.94 -9.23 2.18
N CYS A 21 -12.95 -8.18 1.35
CA CYS A 21 -12.05 -8.05 0.20
C CYS A 21 -10.86 -7.11 0.44
N CYS A 22 -10.96 -6.16 1.37
CA CYS A 22 -9.97 -5.08 1.53
C CYS A 22 -9.20 -5.13 2.86
N THR A 23 -9.72 -5.75 3.93
CA THR A 23 -9.00 -5.81 5.22
C THR A 23 -7.97 -6.93 5.28
N GLY A 24 -8.17 -8.02 4.53
CA GLY A 24 -7.24 -9.15 4.55
C GLY A 24 -7.11 -9.81 5.94
N ALA A 25 -6.12 -10.69 6.08
CA ALA A 25 -5.77 -11.28 7.37
C ALA A 25 -4.78 -10.37 8.14
N PRO A 26 -4.73 -10.45 9.48
CA PRO A 26 -3.68 -9.79 10.25
C PRO A 26 -2.29 -10.22 9.76
N GLY A 27 -1.39 -9.25 9.59
CA GLY A 27 -0.05 -9.53 9.07
C GLY A 27 0.84 -8.30 9.05
N TYR A 28 2.04 -8.49 8.51
CA TYR A 28 2.99 -7.41 8.26
C TYR A 28 3.06 -7.14 6.77
N VAL A 29 3.04 -5.85 6.41
CA VAL A 29 3.32 -5.41 5.05
C VAL A 29 4.76 -4.91 5.04
N TRP A 30 5.69 -5.81 4.75
CA TRP A 30 7.12 -5.51 4.80
C TRP A 30 7.52 -4.51 3.73
N VAL A 31 8.39 -3.58 4.10
CA VAL A 31 8.95 -2.58 3.20
C VAL A 31 10.48 -2.53 3.36
N SER A 32 11.17 -2.50 2.24
CA SER A 32 12.62 -2.28 2.15
C SER A 32 12.95 -0.79 2.10
N ARG A 33 14.19 -0.42 2.42
CA ARG A 33 14.64 0.99 2.34
C ARG A 33 14.46 1.59 0.94
N GLU A 34 14.66 0.79 -0.11
CA GLU A 34 14.45 1.25 -1.49
C GLU A 34 12.97 1.54 -1.77
N GLU A 35 12.05 0.75 -1.21
CA GLU A 35 10.61 1.01 -1.31
C GLU A 35 10.21 2.26 -0.53
N ILE A 36 10.78 2.48 0.67
CA ILE A 36 10.57 3.72 1.45
C ILE A 36 10.87 4.94 0.60
N ARG A 37 12.06 4.95 -0.02
CA ARG A 37 12.51 6.04 -0.88
C ARG A 37 11.56 6.26 -2.06
N ARG A 38 11.20 5.20 -2.79
CA ARG A 38 10.30 5.29 -3.94
C ARG A 38 8.91 5.80 -3.56
N ILE A 39 8.39 5.39 -2.39
CA ILE A 39 7.10 5.86 -1.87
C ILE A 39 7.18 7.35 -1.51
N ALA A 40 8.24 7.76 -0.81
CA ALA A 40 8.45 9.16 -0.45
C ALA A 40 8.58 10.06 -1.70
N GLU A 41 9.37 9.65 -2.69
CA GLU A 41 9.54 10.36 -3.97
C GLU A 41 8.20 10.47 -4.72
N PHE A 42 7.45 9.37 -4.83
CA PHE A 42 6.14 9.35 -5.49
C PHE A 42 5.14 10.32 -4.82
N LEU A 43 5.14 10.37 -3.49
CA LEU A 43 4.28 11.24 -2.69
C LEU A 43 4.82 12.66 -2.54
N LYS A 44 6.00 12.97 -3.11
CA LYS A 44 6.71 14.25 -2.98
C LYS A 44 6.92 14.64 -1.51
N LYS A 45 7.32 13.66 -0.70
CA LYS A 45 7.67 13.79 0.71
C LYS A 45 9.15 13.50 0.91
N ASP A 46 9.65 13.89 2.07
CA ASP A 46 11.01 13.55 2.50
C ASP A 46 11.14 12.03 2.78
N GLU A 47 12.32 11.45 2.57
CA GLU A 47 12.55 10.02 2.80
C GLU A 47 12.31 9.63 4.27
N GLU A 48 12.59 10.52 5.22
CA GLU A 48 12.39 10.29 6.64
C GLU A 48 10.92 10.37 7.06
N TRP A 49 10.06 11.01 6.24
CA TRP A 49 8.63 11.17 6.55
C TRP A 49 7.94 9.82 6.74
N LEU A 50 8.18 8.87 5.84
CA LEU A 50 7.56 7.55 5.92
C LEU A 50 8.09 6.77 7.14
N GLY A 51 9.40 6.88 7.42
CA GLY A 51 10.04 6.19 8.53
C GLY A 51 9.63 6.66 9.92
N LYS A 52 9.32 7.96 10.09
CA LYS A 52 8.97 8.54 11.39
C LYS A 52 7.52 8.28 11.78
N ASP A 53 6.60 8.50 10.84
CA ASP A 53 5.17 8.60 11.18
C ASP A 53 4.34 7.42 10.64
N HIS A 54 4.89 6.62 9.70
CA HIS A 54 4.11 5.65 8.92
C HIS A 54 4.68 4.24 8.89
N LEU A 55 5.83 3.98 9.51
CA LEU A 55 6.43 2.64 9.58
C LEU A 55 6.55 2.16 11.01
N ARG A 56 6.10 0.92 11.24
CA ARG A 56 6.36 0.16 12.45
C ARG A 56 7.61 -0.69 12.26
N ARG A 57 8.60 -0.53 13.16
CA ARG A 57 9.76 -1.41 13.22
C ARG A 57 9.42 -2.71 13.96
N VAL A 58 9.70 -3.84 13.32
CA VAL A 58 9.50 -5.18 13.89
C VAL A 58 10.81 -5.95 13.73
N GLY A 59 11.56 -6.05 14.83
CA GLY A 59 12.93 -6.56 14.82
C GLY A 59 13.85 -5.73 13.91
N PHE A 60 14.35 -6.36 12.84
CA PHE A 60 15.23 -5.74 11.84
C PHE A 60 14.50 -5.25 10.58
N LYS A 61 13.18 -5.41 10.50
CA LYS A 61 12.37 -5.06 9.33
C LYS A 61 11.41 -3.91 9.65
N TYR A 62 10.91 -3.25 8.60
CA TYR A 62 9.87 -2.22 8.67
C TYR A 62 8.58 -2.74 8.06
N SER A 63 7.45 -2.48 8.72
CA SER A 63 6.09 -2.74 8.23
C SER A 63 5.33 -1.42 8.12
N LEU A 64 4.45 -1.31 7.12
CA LEU A 64 3.34 -0.35 7.14
C LEU A 64 2.32 -0.73 8.23
#